data_AF-A0A842SH83-F1
#
_entry.id   AF-A0A842SH83-F1
#
_cell.length_a   1.000
_cell.length_b   1.000
_cell.length_c   1.000
_cell.angle_alpha   90.00
_cell.angle_beta   90.00
_cell.angle_gamma   90.00
#
_symmetry.space_group_name_H-M   'P 1'
#
loop_
_entity.id
_entity.type
_entity.pdbx_description
1 polymer ?
#
loop_
_entity_poly.entity_id
_entity_poly.type
_entity_poly.pdbx_seq_one_letter_code
_entity_poly.pdbx_strand_id
1 'polypeptide(L)'
;MTKKKTFVDKLDSIFNFAGKAIELMIEHTDGEIKRIKKKIVHFSVIIGFMMISIVFILTGLAKVLPSLFKISEGLSFIVIGCAIIVILSFYSLIARI
;
A
#
# COMPACT_ATOMS: atom_id res chain seq x y z
N MET A 1 10.76 55.15 -24.37
CA MET A 1 11.02 54.38 -23.13
C MET A 1 9.85 53.51 -22.66
N THR A 2 8.61 53.74 -23.16
CA THR A 2 7.38 53.08 -22.71
C THR A 2 7.19 51.62 -23.15
N LYS A 3 7.57 51.25 -24.38
CA LYS A 3 7.41 49.87 -24.90
C LYS A 3 8.20 48.80 -24.12
N LYS A 4 9.35 49.17 -23.54
CA LYS A 4 10.21 48.24 -22.79
C LYS A 4 9.57 47.85 -21.45
N LYS A 5 8.85 48.78 -20.81
CA LYS A 5 8.17 48.56 -19.53
C LYS A 5 7.00 47.58 -19.68
N THR A 6 6.17 47.78 -20.70
CA THR A 6 5.02 46.91 -21.01
C THR A 6 5.42 45.48 -21.37
N PHE A 7 6.62 45.29 -21.93
CA PHE A 7 7.16 43.96 -22.25
C PHE A 7 7.64 43.22 -21.00
N VAL A 8 8.27 43.93 -20.06
CA VAL A 8 8.69 43.36 -18.76
C VAL A 8 7.48 42.96 -17.92
N ASP A 9 6.44 43.79 -17.87
CA ASP A 9 5.21 43.46 -17.12
C ASP A 9 4.49 42.21 -17.68
N LYS A 10 4.52 42.03 -19.02
CA LYS A 10 4.00 40.82 -19.67
C LYS A 10 4.86 39.59 -19.36
N LEU A 11 6.19 39.74 -19.32
CA LEU A 11 7.09 38.65 -18.95
C LEU A 11 6.85 38.21 -17.50
N ASP A 12 6.72 39.15 -16.56
CA ASP A 12 6.44 38.83 -15.15
C ASP A 12 5.10 38.12 -14.98
N SER A 13 4.08 38.51 -15.76
CA SER A 13 2.79 37.81 -15.78
C SER A 13 2.91 36.37 -16.29
N ILE A 14 3.74 36.12 -17.31
CA ILE A 14 3.96 34.78 -17.86
C ILE A 14 4.76 33.92 -16.86
N PHE A 15 5.79 34.48 -16.23
CA PHE A 15 6.57 33.77 -15.21
C PHE A 15 5.73 33.43 -13.98
N ASN A 16 4.87 34.34 -13.52
CA ASN A 16 3.94 34.05 -12.43
C ASN A 16 2.91 32.97 -12.78
N PHE A 17 2.41 32.97 -14.02
CA PHE A 17 1.50 31.92 -14.49
C PHE A 17 2.22 30.56 -14.58
N ALA A 18 3.43 30.53 -15.15
CA ALA A 18 4.25 29.33 -15.23
C ALA A 18 4.61 28.80 -13.83
N GLY A 19 4.95 29.69 -12.89
CA GLY A 19 5.22 29.33 -11.49
C GLY A 19 4.03 28.65 -10.84
N LYS A 20 2.82 29.23 -10.97
CA LYS A 20 1.59 28.60 -10.46
C LYS A 20 1.27 27.26 -11.12
N ALA A 21 1.51 27.13 -12.42
CA ALA A 21 1.29 25.88 -13.14
C ALA A 21 2.27 24.79 -12.67
N ILE A 22 3.53 25.13 -12.42
CA ILE A 22 4.54 24.22 -11.86
C ILE A 22 4.17 23.83 -10.43
N GLU A 23 3.72 24.78 -9.61
CA GLU A 23 3.30 24.53 -8.23
C GLU A 23 2.13 23.53 -8.17
N LEU A 24 1.11 23.72 -9.02
CA LEU A 24 -0.01 22.77 -9.15
C LEU A 24 0.44 21.38 -9.64
N MET A 25 1.39 21.31 -10.57
CA MET A 25 1.93 20.03 -11.03
C MET A 25 2.73 19.31 -9.95
N ILE A 26 3.49 20.05 -9.14
CA ILE A 26 4.22 19.50 -7.99
C ILE A 26 3.23 18.99 -6.94
N GLU A 27 2.21 19.77 -6.60
CA GLU A 27 1.20 19.38 -5.62
C GLU A 27 0.44 18.13 -6.07
N HIS A 28 0.08 18.04 -7.35
CA HIS A 28 -0.53 16.85 -7.92
C HIS A 28 0.42 15.64 -7.84
N THR A 29 1.69 15.81 -8.22
CA THR A 29 2.71 14.76 -8.18
C THR A 29 2.94 14.26 -6.76
N ASP A 30 3.04 15.15 -5.77
CA ASP A 30 3.17 14.79 -4.37
C ASP A 30 1.95 14.01 -3.87
N GLY A 31 0.74 14.40 -4.31
CA GLY A 31 -0.49 13.67 -4.05
C GLY A 31 -0.47 12.25 -4.61
N GLU A 32 0.05 12.05 -5.82
CA GLU A 32 0.22 10.72 -6.42
C GLU A 32 1.28 9.89 -5.70
N ILE A 33 2.43 10.47 -5.37
CA ILE A 33 3.50 9.80 -4.60
C ILE A 33 2.96 9.33 -3.25
N LYS A 34 2.19 10.17 -2.55
CA LYS A 34 1.58 9.81 -1.26
C LYS A 34 0.59 8.66 -1.41
N ARG A 35 -0.21 8.64 -2.49
CA ARG A 35 -1.11 7.52 -2.81
C ARG A 35 -0.34 6.23 -3.11
N ILE A 36 0.74 6.29 -3.88
CA ILE A 36 1.60 5.13 -4.19
C ILE A 36 2.25 4.60 -2.91
N LYS A 37 2.82 5.47 -2.06
CA LYS A 37 3.43 5.08 -0.79
C LYS A 37 2.45 4.36 0.13
N LYS A 38 1.20 4.86 0.21
CA LYS A 38 0.13 4.19 0.98
C LYS A 38 -0.16 2.78 0.45
N LYS A 39 -0.25 2.61 -0.87
CA LYS A 39 -0.45 1.29 -1.51
C LYS A 39 0.70 0.32 -1.23
N ILE A 40 1.95 0.80 -1.31
CA ILE A 40 3.14 -0.02 -1.03
C ILE A 40 3.15 -0.53 0.41
N VAL A 41 2.91 0.36 1.38
CA VAL A 41 2.85 -0.03 2.81
C VAL A 41 1.75 -1.06 3.02
N HIS A 42 0.58 -0.86 2.41
CA HIS A 42 -0.52 -1.80 2.50
C HIS A 42 -0.16 -3.18 1.93
N PHE A 43 0.47 -3.21 0.76
CA PHE A 43 0.93 -4.45 0.13
C PHE A 43 2.00 -5.17 0.96
N SER A 44 2.92 -4.42 1.57
CA SER A 44 3.94 -4.97 2.46
C SER A 44 3.33 -5.66 3.69
N VAL A 45 2.31 -5.04 4.30
CA VAL A 45 1.59 -5.64 5.43
C VAL A 45 0.88 -6.93 5.01
N ILE A 46 0.18 -6.93 3.86
CA ILE A 46 -0.50 -8.12 3.34
C ILE A 46 0.50 -9.26 3.12
N ILE A 47 1.61 -8.99 2.44
CA ILE A 47 2.64 -10.03 2.20
C ILE A 47 3.16 -10.60 3.53
N GLY A 48 3.45 -9.75 4.51
CA GLY A 48 3.95 -10.19 5.82
C GLY A 48 2.99 -11.15 6.52
N PHE A 49 1.70 -10.83 6.57
CA PHE A 49 0.69 -11.70 7.18
C PHE A 49 0.44 -12.97 6.39
N MET A 50 0.52 -12.93 5.06
CA MET A 50 0.42 -14.13 4.21
C MET A 50 1.56 -15.11 4.53
N MET A 51 2.79 -14.60 4.66
CA MET A 51 3.95 -15.43 5.03
C MET A 51 3.77 -16.07 6.41
N ILE A 52 3.32 -15.30 7.41
CA ILE A 52 3.02 -15.83 8.75
C ILE A 52 1.96 -16.95 8.65
N SER A 53 0.88 -16.72 7.92
CA SER A 53 -0.19 -17.71 7.75
C SER A 53 0.31 -19.02 7.14
N ILE A 54 1.17 -18.94 6.12
CA ILE A 54 1.79 -20.11 5.49
C ILE A 54 2.64 -20.87 6.50
N VAL A 55 3.44 -20.17 7.32
CA VAL A 55 4.24 -20.81 8.38
C VAL A 55 3.36 -21.54 9.40
N PHE A 56 2.23 -20.96 9.79
CA PHE A 56 1.26 -21.61 10.68
C PHE A 56 0.68 -22.88 10.05
N ILE A 57 0.29 -22.83 8.78
CA ILE A 57 -0.23 -24.00 8.05
C ILE A 57 0.82 -25.10 7.94
N LEU A 58 2.06 -24.76 7.57
CA LEU A 58 3.17 -25.71 7.48
C LEU A 58 3.51 -26.33 8.84
N THR A 59 3.51 -25.53 9.90
CA THR A 59 3.76 -26.01 11.26
C THR A 59 2.64 -26.95 11.72
N GLY A 60 1.39 -26.61 11.43
CA GLY A 60 0.24 -27.47 11.70
C GLY A 60 0.36 -28.79 10.94
N LEU A 61 0.66 -28.75 9.65
CA LEU A 61 0.84 -29.95 8.83
C LEU A 61 1.99 -30.83 9.32
N ALA A 62 3.14 -30.22 9.66
CA ALA A 62 4.29 -30.91 10.22
C ALA A 62 4.00 -31.53 11.60
N LYS A 63 3.06 -30.98 12.37
CA LYS A 63 2.57 -31.57 13.62
C LYS A 63 1.53 -32.68 13.39
N VAL A 64 0.70 -32.58 12.35
CA VAL A 64 -0.28 -33.63 11.99
C VAL A 64 0.43 -34.88 11.45
N LEU A 65 1.49 -34.73 10.65
CA LEU A 65 2.17 -35.86 9.98
C LEU A 65 2.64 -36.98 10.95
N PRO A 66 3.33 -36.67 12.08
CA PRO A 66 3.77 -37.67 13.05
C PRO A 66 2.62 -38.20 13.92
N SER A 67 1.47 -37.55 13.92
CA SER A 67 0.37 -37.75 14.85
C SER A 67 -0.97 -38.02 14.15
N LEU A 68 -0.97 -38.80 13.05
CA LEU A 68 -2.20 -39.25 12.37
C LEU A 68 -3.25 -39.91 13.29
N PHE A 69 -2.93 -40.19 14.57
CA PHE A 69 -3.83 -40.65 15.62
C PHE A 69 -4.16 -39.62 16.75
N LYS A 70 -3.57 -38.41 16.77
CA LYS A 70 -3.83 -37.32 17.74
C LYS A 70 -3.93 -35.97 17.02
N ILE A 71 -5.06 -35.75 16.36
CA ILE A 71 -5.34 -34.66 15.41
C ILE A 71 -5.39 -33.25 16.05
N SER A 72 -5.56 -33.16 17.38
CA SER A 72 -5.97 -31.93 18.07
C SER A 72 -5.05 -30.72 17.86
N GLU A 73 -3.72 -30.87 18.05
CA GLU A 73 -2.83 -29.71 17.99
C GLU A 73 -2.55 -29.24 16.57
N GLY A 74 -2.21 -30.14 15.65
CA GLY A 74 -1.85 -29.75 14.28
C GLY A 74 -3.01 -29.09 13.53
N LEU A 75 -4.25 -29.51 13.80
CA LEU A 75 -5.45 -28.89 13.22
C LEU A 75 -5.63 -27.44 13.70
N SER A 76 -5.33 -27.14 14.97
CA SER A 76 -5.43 -25.79 15.51
C SER A 76 -4.51 -24.78 14.81
N PHE A 77 -3.28 -25.17 14.47
CA PHE A 77 -2.34 -24.33 13.71
C PHE A 77 -2.80 -24.06 12.28
N ILE A 78 -3.40 -25.07 11.62
CA ILE A 78 -4.01 -24.90 10.29
C ILE A 78 -5.20 -23.93 10.36
N VAL A 79 -6.08 -24.09 11.34
CA VAL A 79 -7.23 -23.20 11.55
C VAL A 79 -6.78 -21.76 11.82
N ILE A 80 -5.74 -21.56 12.63
CA ILE A 80 -5.16 -20.22 12.88
C ILE A 80 -4.62 -19.62 11.58
N GLY A 81 -3.84 -20.38 10.80
CA GLY A 81 -3.34 -19.91 9.50
C GLY A 81 -4.45 -19.52 8.54
N CYS A 82 -5.52 -20.34 8.44
CA CYS A 82 -6.69 -20.02 7.63
C CYS A 82 -7.45 -18.79 8.14
N ALA A 83 -7.62 -18.64 9.45
CA ALA A 83 -8.28 -17.48 10.03
C ALA A 83 -7.54 -16.18 9.73
N ILE A 84 -6.20 -16.19 9.78
CA ILE A 84 -5.38 -15.03 9.41
C ILE A 84 -5.58 -14.69 7.93
N ILE A 85 -5.62 -15.68 7.03
CA ILE A 85 -5.88 -15.45 5.59
C ILE A 85 -7.27 -14.82 5.37
N VAL A 86 -8.29 -15.27 6.09
CA VAL A 86 -9.65 -14.72 5.98
C VAL A 86 -9.69 -13.27 6.48
N ILE A 87 -9.10 -12.99 7.64
CA ILE A 87 -9.01 -11.62 8.19
C ILE A 87 -8.26 -10.70 7.21
N LEU A 88 -7.18 -11.20 6.61
CA LEU A 88 -6.38 -10.44 5.64
C LEU A 88 -7.15 -10.16 4.35
N SER A 89 -7.98 -11.11 3.92
CA SER A 89 -8.85 -10.98 2.76
C SER A 89 -9.92 -9.90 3.00
N PHE A 90 -10.52 -9.89 4.19
CA PHE A 90 -11.44 -8.82 4.63
C PHE A 90 -10.75 -7.46 4.72
N TYR A 91 -9.56 -7.40 5.32
CA TYR A 91 -8.78 -6.17 5.42
C TYR A 91 -8.43 -5.60 4.03
N SER A 92 -8.02 -6.45 3.10
CA SER A 92 -7.72 -6.07 1.71
C SER A 92 -8.96 -5.60 0.95
N LEU A 93 -10.14 -6.15 1.26
CA LEU A 93 -11.42 -5.74 0.67
C LEU A 93 -11.84 -4.35 1.18
N ILE A 94 -11.74 -4.11 2.50
CA ILE A 94 -12.11 -2.83 3.13
C ILE A 94 -11.15 -1.72 2.68
N ALA A 95 -9.86 -2.00 2.57
CA ALA A 95 -8.86 -1.02 2.16
C ALA A 95 -8.83 -0.72 0.65
N ARG A 96 -9.61 -1.45 -0.16
CA ARG A 96 -9.85 -1.15 -1.57
C ARG A 96 -10.93 -0.08 -1.78
N ILE A 97 -11.65 0.34 -0.72
CA ILE A 97 -12.56 1.50 -0.68
C ILE A 97 -11.78 2.72 -0.17
#